data_AF-A0A1G6JFG6-F1
#
_entry.id   AF-A0A1G6JFG6-F1
#
_cell.length_a   1.000
_cell.length_b   1.000
_cell.length_c   1.000
_cell.angle_alpha   90.00
_cell.angle_beta   90.00
_cell.angle_gamma   90.00
#
_symmetry.space_group_name_H-M   'P 1'
#
loop_
_entity.id
_entity.type
_entity.pdbx_description
1 polymer ?
#
loop_
_entity_poly.entity_id
_entity_poly.type
_entity_poly.pdbx_seq_one_letter_code
_entity_poly.pdbx_strand_id
1 'polypeptide(L)'
;MAVTHVPVWANRLARIAGESFDFLRRSAQHLRKNVAVAAVPARDDPRQVTYRYGVRGELVPDDFTEDLRDLLGRARSVLDIAMTSTVEATGLLSEKQLRSSYFPISETEQAWKSAAGQAHIQALPQDKQRALRALQPFVTGESSAYWFAEIHNADKHRRPLELRVIPDPEFVMIFTHLNPPYGSNEYWLDWVDPLPAIENRVPFVTYRSAEPILDAGFEDIPLALAIWFDSEWRDVQHLLWDVMEFTTRACAILHDGDAAVADVMRTYFRAEREQLAAFKAMMTQATSRGSAIDKAAEAEWKKRVAETRAAAARFEKWHGSPPPGQGAAAHGGSAFRPNEG
;
A
#
# COMPACT_ATOMS: atom_id res chain seq x y z
N MET A 1 11.52 34.18 23.58
CA MET A 1 11.46 33.06 22.63
C MET A 1 10.74 31.93 23.31
N ALA A 2 9.54 31.56 22.85
CA ALA A 2 8.84 30.41 23.42
C ALA A 2 9.61 29.15 23.03
N VAL A 3 10.01 28.36 24.02
CA VAL A 3 10.53 27.01 23.79
C VAL A 3 9.35 26.21 23.23
N THR A 4 9.34 25.97 21.92
CA THR A 4 8.39 25.05 21.30
C THR A 4 8.68 23.67 21.85
N HIS A 5 7.87 23.25 22.83
CA HIS A 5 7.96 21.94 23.44
C HIS A 5 7.66 20.90 22.36
N VAL A 6 8.66 20.15 21.92
CA VAL A 6 8.46 19.06 20.97
C VAL A 6 7.54 18.02 21.63
N PRO A 7 6.40 17.64 21.01
CA PRO A 7 5.50 16.67 21.60
C PRO A 7 6.20 15.32 21.82
N VAL A 8 5.85 14.63 22.91
CA VAL A 8 6.44 13.31 23.26
C VAL A 8 6.25 12.29 22.13
N TRP A 9 5.19 12.44 21.34
CA TRP A 9 4.89 11.56 20.20
C TRP A 9 5.68 11.90 18.92
N ALA A 10 6.25 13.10 18.78
CA ALA A 10 6.85 13.57 17.53
C ALA A 10 8.07 12.74 17.10
N ASN A 11 8.97 12.42 18.05
CA ASN A 11 10.12 11.55 17.79
C ASN A 11 9.69 10.12 17.41
N ARG A 12 8.59 9.64 18.00
CA ARG A 12 8.04 8.31 17.67
C ARG A 12 7.40 8.29 16.28
N LEU A 13 6.72 9.37 15.90
CA LEU A 13 6.14 9.52 14.57
C LEU A 13 7.22 9.54 13.48
N ALA A 14 8.27 10.34 13.66
CA ALA A 14 9.39 10.38 12.72
C ALA A 14 10.07 9.01 12.58
N ARG A 15 10.23 8.29 13.70
CA ARG A 15 10.76 6.93 13.71
C ARG A 15 9.88 5.95 12.92
N ILE A 16 8.57 5.97 13.10
CA ILE A 16 7.65 5.08 12.37
C ILE A 16 7.68 5.37 10.88
N ALA A 17 7.76 6.63 10.48
CA ALA A 17 7.90 7.00 9.07
C ALA A 17 9.19 6.40 8.47
N GLY A 18 10.33 6.57 9.16
CA GLY A 18 11.60 5.98 8.76
C GLY A 18 11.56 4.45 8.67
N GLU A 19 11.05 3.79 9.71
CA GLU A 19 10.95 2.33 9.76
C GLU A 19 9.99 1.77 8.68
N SER A 20 8.90 2.48 8.38
CA SER A 20 7.96 2.09 7.31
C SER A 20 8.64 2.15 5.95
N PHE A 21 9.41 3.20 5.68
CA PHE A 21 10.14 3.32 4.43
C PHE A 21 11.32 2.34 4.31
N ASP A 22 12.00 2.07 5.42
CA ASP A 22 13.05 1.05 5.45
C ASP A 22 12.47 -0.34 5.21
N PHE A 23 11.29 -0.65 5.76
CA PHE A 23 10.56 -1.88 5.47
C PHE A 23 10.18 -1.98 4.00
N LEU A 24 9.58 -0.94 3.41
CA LEU A 24 9.22 -0.92 1.98
C LEU A 24 10.46 -1.08 1.08
N ARG A 25 11.58 -0.45 1.43
CA ARG A 25 12.84 -0.58 0.69
C ARG A 25 13.42 -1.98 0.78
N ARG A 26 13.49 -2.55 2.00
CA ARG A 26 14.01 -3.90 2.25
C ARG A 26 13.17 -4.96 1.54
N SER A 27 11.85 -4.86 1.63
CA SER A 27 10.93 -5.80 0.99
C SER A 27 11.02 -5.74 -0.54
N ALA A 28 10.98 -4.54 -1.14
CA ALA A 28 11.17 -4.39 -2.58
C ALA A 28 12.54 -4.93 -3.05
N GLN A 29 13.60 -4.67 -2.29
CA GLN A 29 14.93 -5.20 -2.59
C GLN A 29 14.97 -6.73 -2.51
N HIS A 30 14.33 -7.33 -1.51
CA HIS A 30 14.24 -8.77 -1.35
C HIS A 30 13.52 -9.42 -2.53
N LEU A 31 12.32 -8.94 -2.86
CA LEU A 31 11.54 -9.43 -4.00
C LEU A 31 12.31 -9.32 -5.32
N ARG A 32 13.14 -8.28 -5.48
CA ARG A 32 13.94 -8.08 -6.69
C ARG A 32 15.18 -8.97 -6.77
N LYS A 33 15.87 -9.22 -5.66
CA LYS A 33 17.20 -9.86 -5.65
C LYS A 33 17.18 -11.34 -5.29
N ASN A 34 16.23 -11.75 -4.45
CA ASN A 34 16.22 -13.06 -3.81
C ASN A 34 15.08 -13.96 -4.29
N VAL A 35 14.10 -13.37 -4.98
CA VAL A 35 12.91 -14.05 -5.49
C VAL A 35 12.90 -14.00 -7.01
N ALA A 36 12.60 -15.13 -7.63
CA ALA A 36 12.26 -15.19 -9.05
C ALA A 36 10.91 -15.87 -9.20
N VAL A 37 9.98 -15.16 -9.86
CA VAL A 37 8.65 -15.67 -10.18
C VAL A 37 8.42 -15.51 -11.67
N ALA A 38 7.92 -16.56 -12.30
CA ALA A 38 7.51 -16.55 -13.70
C ALA A 38 6.16 -17.23 -13.88
N ALA A 39 5.42 -16.84 -14.90
CA ALA A 39 4.27 -17.58 -15.38
C ALA A 39 4.75 -18.74 -16.24
N VAL A 40 4.58 -19.96 -15.75
CA VAL A 40 4.98 -21.18 -16.45
C VAL A 40 3.77 -21.68 -17.25
N PRO A 41 3.88 -21.77 -18.58
CA PRO A 41 2.80 -22.25 -19.41
C PRO A 41 2.59 -23.75 -19.19
N ALA A 42 1.34 -24.15 -19.11
CA ALA A 42 0.94 -25.54 -19.13
C ALA A 42 -0.11 -25.75 -20.21
N ARG A 43 0.17 -26.71 -21.10
CA ARG A 43 -0.62 -26.92 -22.29
C ARG A 43 -1.12 -28.35 -22.33
N ASP A 44 -2.42 -28.49 -22.14
CA ASP A 44 -3.14 -29.75 -22.30
C ASP A 44 -4.02 -29.75 -23.56
N ASP A 45 -4.25 -28.58 -24.17
CA ASP A 45 -5.11 -28.37 -25.35
C ASP A 45 -4.39 -27.52 -26.40
N PRO A 46 -4.55 -27.79 -27.71
CA PRO A 46 -3.95 -26.98 -28.76
C PRO A 46 -4.34 -25.49 -28.79
N ARG A 47 -5.47 -25.10 -28.20
CA ARG A 47 -6.07 -23.76 -28.22
C ARG A 47 -6.15 -23.10 -26.84
N GLN A 48 -5.63 -23.75 -25.81
CA GLN A 48 -5.66 -23.25 -24.44
C GLN A 48 -4.31 -23.46 -23.76
N VAL A 49 -3.86 -22.44 -23.03
CA VAL A 49 -2.69 -22.50 -22.15
C VAL A 49 -3.10 -21.99 -20.77
N THR A 50 -2.88 -22.81 -19.76
CA THR A 50 -3.05 -22.41 -18.36
C THR A 50 -1.69 -22.00 -17.81
N TYR A 51 -1.57 -20.77 -17.33
CA TYR A 51 -0.35 -20.32 -16.67
C TYR A 51 -0.40 -20.61 -15.18
N ARG A 52 0.71 -21.15 -14.68
CA ARG A 52 0.95 -21.48 -13.27
C ARG A 52 2.11 -20.65 -12.74
N TYR A 53 2.12 -20.30 -11.47
CA TYR A 53 3.30 -19.66 -10.90
C TYR A 53 4.48 -20.65 -10.84
N GLY A 54 5.64 -20.26 -11.33
CA GLY A 54 6.92 -20.89 -11.06
C GLY A 54 7.69 -20.03 -10.08
N VAL A 55 8.03 -20.56 -8.91
CA VAL A 55 8.64 -19.78 -7.83
C VAL A 55 10.01 -20.35 -7.46
N ARG A 56 11.01 -19.47 -7.36
CA ARG A 56 12.31 -19.76 -6.76
C ARG A 56 12.67 -18.67 -5.74
N GLY A 57 13.17 -19.11 -4.58
CA GLY A 57 13.51 -18.22 -3.48
C GLY A 57 12.41 -18.18 -2.41
N GLU A 58 12.67 -17.42 -1.36
CA GLU A 58 11.75 -17.22 -0.23
C GLU A 58 10.84 -16.03 -0.51
N LEU A 59 9.54 -16.25 -0.70
CA LEU A 59 8.60 -15.17 -1.07
C LEU A 59 8.46 -14.11 0.03
N VAL A 60 8.25 -14.56 1.26
CA VAL A 60 8.09 -13.70 2.45
C VAL A 60 8.98 -14.25 3.55
N PRO A 61 10.09 -13.57 3.86
CA PRO A 61 10.90 -13.88 5.04
C PRO A 61 10.10 -13.80 6.34
N ASP A 62 10.44 -14.63 7.32
CA ASP A 62 9.73 -14.70 8.61
C ASP A 62 9.70 -13.34 9.34
N ASP A 63 10.77 -12.54 9.24
CA ASP A 63 10.88 -11.24 9.89
C ASP A 63 9.96 -10.17 9.29
N PHE A 64 9.52 -10.32 8.03
CA PHE A 64 8.68 -9.31 7.39
C PHE A 64 7.30 -9.18 8.03
N THR A 65 6.72 -10.31 8.45
CA THR A 65 5.39 -10.30 9.08
C THR A 65 5.46 -9.64 10.44
N GLU A 66 6.48 -9.97 11.24
CA GLU A 66 6.69 -9.35 12.56
C GLU A 66 7.08 -7.86 12.44
N ASP A 67 7.92 -7.48 11.47
CA ASP A 67 8.25 -6.08 11.22
C ASP A 67 7.02 -5.24 10.86
N LEU A 68 6.16 -5.75 9.97
CA LEU A 68 4.91 -5.08 9.60
C LEU A 68 3.98 -4.97 10.81
N ARG A 69 3.85 -6.04 11.60
CA ARG A 69 3.06 -6.04 12.83
C ARG A 69 3.56 -5.00 13.83
N ASP A 70 4.87 -4.91 14.02
CA ASP A 70 5.53 -3.95 14.90
C ASP A 70 5.27 -2.51 14.45
N LEU A 71 5.36 -2.24 13.15
CA LEU A 71 5.06 -0.93 12.56
C LEU A 71 3.62 -0.49 12.86
N LEU A 72 2.64 -1.36 12.60
CA LEU A 72 1.24 -1.09 12.89
C LEU A 72 1.00 -0.92 14.41
N GLY A 73 1.60 -1.78 15.23
CA GLY A 73 1.54 -1.68 16.70
C GLY A 73 2.09 -0.36 17.24
N ARG A 74 3.21 0.12 16.69
CA ARG A 74 3.82 1.41 17.05
C ARG A 74 3.00 2.60 16.58
N ALA A 75 2.46 2.57 15.35
CA ALA A 75 1.54 3.60 14.86
C ALA A 75 0.35 3.75 15.81
N ARG A 76 -0.20 2.62 16.26
CA ARG A 76 -1.33 2.63 17.21
C ARG A 76 -0.92 3.21 18.56
N SER A 77 0.23 2.79 19.08
CA SER A 77 0.78 3.33 20.34
C SER A 77 0.99 4.85 20.27
N VAL A 78 1.44 5.38 19.14
CA VAL A 78 1.63 6.83 18.95
C VAL A 78 0.31 7.59 19.04
N LEU A 79 -0.76 7.08 18.43
CA LEU A 79 -2.09 7.67 18.55
C LEU A 79 -2.60 7.69 20.00
N ASP A 80 -2.46 6.58 20.71
CA ASP A 80 -2.91 6.46 22.10
C ASP A 80 -2.09 7.38 23.04
N ILE A 81 -0.79 7.54 22.80
CA ILE A 81 0.06 8.49 23.53
C ILE A 81 -0.35 9.94 23.24
N ALA A 82 -0.58 10.29 21.98
CA ALA A 82 -1.01 11.63 21.59
C ALA A 82 -2.35 11.97 22.25
N MET A 83 -3.31 11.03 22.26
CA MET A 83 -4.58 11.18 22.95
C MET A 83 -4.38 11.39 24.45
N THR A 84 -3.66 10.48 25.10
CA THR A 84 -3.43 10.52 26.55
C THR A 84 -2.76 11.83 26.97
N SER A 85 -1.70 12.25 26.28
CA SER A 85 -0.99 13.50 26.57
C SER A 85 -1.88 14.74 26.38
N THR A 86 -2.73 14.73 25.35
CA THR A 86 -3.65 15.85 25.10
C THR A 86 -4.72 15.95 26.18
N VAL A 87 -5.26 14.82 26.59
CA VAL A 87 -6.31 14.75 27.62
C VAL A 87 -5.75 15.04 29.01
N GLU A 88 -4.54 14.57 29.32
CA GLU A 88 -3.83 14.89 30.56
C GLU A 88 -3.65 16.41 30.73
N ALA A 89 -3.29 17.11 29.64
CA ALA A 89 -3.14 18.56 29.64
C ALA A 89 -4.44 19.33 29.95
N THR A 90 -5.61 18.69 29.85
CA THR A 90 -6.89 19.31 30.23
C THR A 90 -7.08 19.38 31.75
N GLY A 91 -6.43 18.48 32.51
CA GLY A 91 -6.62 18.35 33.96
C GLY A 91 -8.02 17.89 34.39
N LEU A 92 -8.89 17.46 33.46
CA LEU A 92 -10.30 17.14 33.73
C LEU A 92 -10.54 15.68 34.13
N LEU A 93 -9.54 14.81 34.00
CA LEU A 93 -9.67 13.37 34.24
C LEU A 93 -8.92 12.91 35.48
N SER A 94 -9.50 11.92 36.18
CA SER A 94 -8.78 11.15 37.19
C SER A 94 -7.70 10.28 36.57
N GLU A 95 -6.70 9.88 37.36
CA GLU A 95 -5.62 9.00 36.91
C GLU A 95 -6.14 7.66 36.33
N LYS A 96 -7.20 7.11 36.93
CA LYS A 96 -7.86 5.89 36.42
C LYS A 96 -8.46 6.10 35.04
N GLN A 97 -9.10 7.24 34.80
CA GLN A 97 -9.67 7.58 33.49
C GLN A 97 -8.58 7.85 32.47
N LEU A 98 -7.49 8.53 32.85
CA LEU A 98 -6.33 8.77 31.99
C LEU A 98 -5.70 7.46 31.49
N ARG A 99 -5.48 6.49 32.39
CA ARG A 99 -4.96 5.15 32.03
C ARG A 99 -5.85 4.36 31.06
N SER A 100 -7.12 4.74 30.95
CA SER A 100 -8.10 4.11 30.05
C SER A 100 -8.31 4.92 28.77
N SER A 101 -7.52 5.97 28.53
CA SER A 101 -7.62 6.80 27.33
C SER A 101 -7.01 6.09 26.12
N TYR A 102 -7.70 6.17 24.99
CA TYR A 102 -7.23 5.59 23.73
C TYR A 102 -7.75 6.43 22.57
N PHE A 103 -7.09 6.35 21.42
CA PHE A 103 -7.54 7.04 20.22
C PHE A 103 -8.65 6.24 19.53
N PRO A 104 -9.88 6.76 19.37
CA PRO A 104 -10.94 6.02 18.69
C PRO A 104 -10.73 6.02 17.17
N ILE A 105 -10.86 4.83 16.57
CA ILE A 105 -11.00 4.67 15.12
C ILE A 105 -12.37 4.02 14.89
N SER A 106 -13.27 4.74 14.22
CA SER A 106 -14.68 4.38 14.09
C SER A 106 -15.06 4.19 12.63
N GLU A 107 -15.44 2.96 12.27
CA GLU A 107 -15.94 2.62 10.93
C GLU A 107 -17.36 3.15 10.67
N THR A 108 -18.13 3.41 11.73
CA THR A 108 -19.52 3.85 11.63
C THR A 108 -19.78 5.07 12.52
N GLU A 109 -20.81 5.85 12.17
CA GLU A 109 -21.24 6.96 13.02
C GLU A 109 -21.71 6.48 14.40
N GLN A 110 -22.30 5.29 14.49
CA GLN A 110 -22.73 4.69 15.76
C GLN A 110 -21.52 4.41 16.67
N ALA A 111 -20.45 3.83 16.13
CA ALA A 111 -19.21 3.59 16.86
C ALA A 111 -18.59 4.92 17.35
N TRP A 112 -18.60 5.95 16.50
CA TRP A 112 -18.15 7.28 16.90
C TRP A 112 -19.00 7.88 18.02
N LYS A 113 -20.33 7.79 17.98
CA LYS A 113 -21.21 8.28 19.06
C LYS A 113 -20.89 7.59 20.40
N SER A 114 -20.60 6.29 20.37
CA SER A 114 -20.15 5.55 21.56
C SER A 114 -18.80 6.07 22.08
N ALA A 115 -17.83 6.25 21.19
CA ALA A 115 -16.52 6.80 21.54
C ALA A 115 -16.59 8.25 22.06
N ALA A 116 -17.43 9.10 21.44
CA ALA A 116 -17.67 10.47 21.85
C ALA A 116 -18.35 10.58 23.23
N GLY A 117 -18.99 9.51 23.70
CA GLY A 117 -19.51 9.40 25.06
C GLY A 117 -18.44 9.11 26.12
N GLN A 118 -17.22 8.73 25.72
CA GLN A 118 -16.13 8.41 26.64
C GLN A 118 -15.57 9.68 27.27
N ALA A 119 -15.23 9.60 28.57
CA ALA A 119 -14.76 10.74 29.35
C ALA A 119 -13.55 11.47 28.71
N HIS A 120 -12.62 10.72 28.11
CA HIS A 120 -11.42 11.29 27.49
C HIS A 120 -11.71 12.04 26.19
N ILE A 121 -12.73 11.65 25.42
CA ILE A 121 -13.16 12.42 24.25
C ILE A 121 -13.95 13.66 24.67
N GLN A 122 -14.83 13.53 25.67
CA GLN A 122 -15.59 14.66 26.22
C GLN A 122 -14.70 15.74 26.84
N ALA A 123 -13.55 15.35 27.40
CA ALA A 123 -12.58 16.28 27.96
C ALA A 123 -11.89 17.16 26.90
N LEU A 124 -11.89 16.74 25.62
CA LEU A 124 -11.26 17.51 24.55
C LEU A 124 -12.07 18.78 24.22
N PRO A 125 -11.41 19.87 23.79
CA PRO A 125 -12.08 21.01 23.17
C PRO A 125 -12.97 20.62 21.98
N GLN A 126 -14.11 21.32 21.81
CA GLN A 126 -15.11 20.97 20.78
C GLN A 126 -14.58 21.04 19.34
N ASP A 127 -13.66 21.96 19.06
CA ASP A 127 -12.96 22.04 17.78
C ASP A 127 -12.12 20.78 17.51
N LYS A 128 -11.36 20.29 18.50
CA LYS A 128 -10.61 19.03 18.39
C LYS A 128 -11.54 17.83 18.21
N GLN A 129 -12.64 17.75 18.96
CA GLN A 129 -13.63 16.68 18.78
C GLN A 129 -14.22 16.68 17.35
N ARG A 130 -14.56 17.85 16.81
CA ARG A 130 -15.06 17.99 15.43
C ARG A 130 -14.01 17.59 14.39
N ALA A 131 -12.77 18.02 14.57
CA ALA A 131 -11.66 17.67 13.69
C ALA A 131 -11.37 16.15 13.71
N LEU A 132 -11.37 15.53 14.90
CA LEU A 132 -11.21 14.08 15.04
C LEU A 132 -12.36 13.30 14.39
N ARG A 133 -13.61 13.78 14.50
CA ARG A 133 -14.76 13.19 13.80
C ARG A 133 -14.56 13.24 12.29
N ALA A 134 -14.12 14.38 11.76
CA ALA A 134 -13.92 14.57 10.33
C ALA A 134 -12.83 13.66 9.74
N LEU A 135 -11.91 13.16 10.57
CA LEU A 135 -10.86 12.22 10.20
C LEU A 135 -11.32 10.76 10.18
N GLN A 136 -12.49 10.43 10.75
CA GLN A 136 -12.88 9.03 10.91
C GLN A 136 -13.24 8.36 9.57
N PRO A 137 -12.99 7.04 9.43
CA PRO A 137 -13.29 6.28 8.21
C PRO A 137 -14.72 6.48 7.66
N PHE A 138 -15.74 6.53 8.53
CA PHE A 138 -17.12 6.71 8.10
C PHE A 138 -17.41 8.08 7.46
N VAL A 139 -16.54 9.07 7.69
CA VAL A 139 -16.65 10.41 7.10
C VAL A 139 -15.81 10.52 5.84
N THR A 140 -14.58 10.00 5.87
CA THR A 140 -13.64 10.12 4.75
C THR A 140 -13.89 9.09 3.65
N GLY A 141 -14.52 7.96 3.97
CA GLY A 141 -14.60 6.79 3.10
C GLY A 141 -13.27 6.03 2.97
N GLU A 142 -12.22 6.47 3.67
CA GLU A 142 -10.89 5.84 3.61
C GLU A 142 -10.86 4.62 4.53
N SER A 143 -10.95 3.45 3.91
CA SER A 143 -11.05 2.17 4.61
C SER A 143 -9.74 1.73 5.26
N SER A 144 -8.60 2.29 4.86
CA SER A 144 -7.27 1.92 5.37
C SER A 144 -7.07 2.22 6.86
N ALA A 145 -7.64 3.32 7.36
CA ALA A 145 -7.63 3.60 8.80
C ALA A 145 -8.48 2.59 9.60
N TYR A 146 -9.59 2.13 9.02
CA TYR A 146 -10.38 1.05 9.61
C TYR A 146 -9.62 -0.28 9.61
N TRP A 147 -9.02 -0.66 8.47
CA TRP A 147 -8.20 -1.88 8.38
C TRP A 147 -7.07 -1.86 9.39
N PHE A 148 -6.39 -0.72 9.53
CA PHE A 148 -5.37 -0.53 10.54
C PHE A 148 -5.85 -0.84 11.96
N ALA A 149 -7.04 -0.37 12.33
CA ALA A 149 -7.63 -0.68 13.64
C ALA A 149 -7.97 -2.16 13.78
N GLU A 150 -8.60 -2.76 12.77
CA GLU A 150 -9.03 -4.16 12.81
C GLU A 150 -7.86 -5.14 12.77
N ILE A 151 -6.85 -4.90 11.95
CA ILE A 151 -5.63 -5.70 11.89
C ILE A 151 -4.96 -5.71 13.26
N HIS A 152 -4.85 -4.54 13.90
CA HIS A 152 -4.29 -4.43 15.24
C HIS A 152 -5.10 -5.20 16.30
N ASN A 153 -6.43 -5.11 16.24
CA ASN A 153 -7.33 -5.82 17.15
C ASN A 153 -7.28 -7.34 16.92
N ALA A 154 -7.29 -7.77 15.65
CA ALA A 154 -7.25 -9.17 15.26
C ALA A 154 -5.91 -9.80 15.64
N ASP A 155 -4.79 -9.12 15.41
CA ASP A 155 -3.47 -9.60 15.81
C ASP A 155 -3.35 -9.80 17.33
N LYS A 156 -3.92 -8.88 18.12
CA LYS A 156 -3.90 -8.97 19.59
C LYS A 156 -4.78 -10.09 20.15
N HIS A 157 -5.85 -10.48 19.45
CA HIS A 157 -6.94 -11.23 20.08
C HIS A 157 -7.51 -12.41 19.29
N ARG A 158 -7.21 -12.56 17.99
CA ARG A 158 -7.93 -13.47 17.10
C ARG A 158 -7.03 -14.27 16.15
N ARG A 159 -6.37 -13.60 15.21
CA ARG A 159 -5.64 -14.24 14.11
C ARG A 159 -4.38 -13.42 13.77
N PRO A 160 -3.21 -14.06 13.62
CA PRO A 160 -2.00 -13.38 13.16
C PRO A 160 -2.21 -12.73 11.79
N LEU A 161 -1.53 -11.61 11.56
CA LEU A 161 -1.46 -10.97 10.25
C LEU A 161 -0.92 -11.96 9.21
N GLU A 162 -1.60 -12.09 8.07
CA GLU A 162 -1.17 -12.95 6.98
C GLU A 162 -0.60 -12.11 5.84
N LEU A 163 0.73 -12.11 5.74
CA LEU A 163 1.48 -11.44 4.68
C LEU A 163 1.80 -12.44 3.55
N ARG A 164 1.49 -12.05 2.31
CA ARG A 164 1.75 -12.85 1.10
C ARG A 164 2.34 -11.98 -0.01
N VAL A 165 2.91 -12.66 -0.99
CA VAL A 165 3.28 -12.06 -2.28
C VAL A 165 2.14 -12.31 -3.26
N ILE A 166 1.72 -11.28 -3.98
CA ILE A 166 0.68 -11.35 -5.02
C ILE A 166 1.23 -10.78 -6.34
N PRO A 167 0.59 -11.06 -7.47
CA PRO A 167 0.83 -10.28 -8.68
C PRO A 167 0.49 -8.82 -8.39
N ASP A 168 1.40 -7.92 -8.75
CA ASP A 168 1.24 -6.50 -8.46
C ASP A 168 0.04 -5.91 -9.23
N PRO A 169 -1.01 -5.44 -8.53
CA PRO A 169 -2.22 -4.93 -9.18
C PRO A 169 -1.97 -3.63 -9.96
N GLU A 170 -0.87 -2.94 -9.72
CA GLU A 170 -0.50 -1.70 -10.41
C GLU A 170 0.18 -1.96 -11.77
N PHE A 171 0.61 -3.19 -12.04
CA PHE A 171 1.28 -3.55 -13.29
C PHE A 171 0.42 -4.46 -14.16
N VAL A 172 0.45 -4.19 -15.47
CA VAL A 172 -0.21 -5.03 -16.47
C VAL A 172 0.72 -6.18 -16.82
N MET A 173 0.29 -7.41 -16.58
CA MET A 173 0.98 -8.58 -17.11
C MET A 173 0.80 -8.62 -18.64
N ILE A 174 1.90 -8.81 -19.37
CA ILE A 174 1.91 -8.86 -20.83
C ILE A 174 2.37 -10.25 -21.25
N PHE A 175 1.58 -10.90 -22.11
CA PHE A 175 1.92 -12.22 -22.65
C PHE A 175 2.67 -12.07 -23.98
N THR A 176 3.97 -11.85 -23.90
CA THR A 176 4.81 -11.60 -25.09
C THR A 176 5.35 -12.88 -25.73
N HIS A 177 5.25 -14.02 -25.05
CA HIS A 177 5.81 -15.29 -25.48
C HIS A 177 4.74 -16.30 -25.93
N LEU A 178 3.54 -15.81 -26.29
CA LEU A 178 2.50 -16.60 -26.95
C LEU A 178 2.59 -16.48 -28.47
N ASN A 179 2.33 -17.58 -29.17
CA ASN A 179 2.13 -17.60 -30.62
C ASN A 179 0.82 -18.33 -30.95
N PRO A 180 -0.19 -17.70 -31.59
CA PRO A 180 -0.18 -16.31 -32.02
C PRO A 180 -0.14 -15.34 -30.82
N PRO A 181 0.48 -14.16 -30.99
CA PRO A 181 0.69 -13.23 -29.89
C PRO A 181 -0.62 -12.66 -29.37
N TYR A 182 -0.62 -12.27 -28.10
CA TYR A 182 -1.73 -11.56 -27.47
C TYR A 182 -2.20 -10.37 -28.32
N GLY A 183 -3.51 -10.25 -28.55
CA GLY A 183 -4.08 -9.14 -29.34
C GLY A 183 -4.19 -9.38 -30.85
N SER A 184 -3.64 -10.46 -31.39
CA SER A 184 -3.63 -10.71 -32.84
C SER A 184 -4.94 -11.28 -33.41
N ASN A 185 -5.70 -12.03 -32.61
CA ASN A 185 -6.91 -12.77 -33.02
C ASN A 185 -8.00 -12.70 -31.95
N GLU A 186 -9.10 -13.44 -32.11
CA GLU A 186 -10.10 -13.65 -31.04
C GLU A 186 -9.49 -14.53 -29.93
N TYR A 187 -9.44 -13.98 -28.70
CA TYR A 187 -8.90 -14.64 -27.51
C TYR A 187 -9.69 -14.26 -26.24
N TRP A 188 -9.48 -15.05 -25.19
CA TRP A 188 -10.02 -14.83 -23.85
C TRP A 188 -8.92 -15.05 -22.82
N LEU A 189 -8.90 -14.19 -21.80
CA LEU A 189 -8.11 -14.38 -20.58
C LEU A 189 -9.07 -14.61 -19.43
N ASP A 190 -9.08 -15.84 -18.91
CA ASP A 190 -9.86 -16.19 -17.72
C ASP A 190 -8.94 -16.16 -16.51
N TRP A 191 -8.95 -15.04 -15.81
CA TRP A 191 -8.26 -14.88 -14.54
C TRP A 191 -8.99 -15.63 -13.44
N VAL A 192 -8.23 -16.21 -12.50
CA VAL A 192 -8.79 -16.71 -11.25
C VAL A 192 -9.24 -15.51 -10.42
N ASP A 193 -10.45 -15.57 -9.86
CA ASP A 193 -11.06 -14.50 -9.07
C ASP A 193 -11.57 -15.05 -7.71
N PRO A 194 -11.05 -14.57 -6.56
CA PRO A 194 -9.95 -13.61 -6.44
C PRO A 194 -8.61 -14.20 -6.91
N LEU A 195 -7.71 -13.34 -7.40
CA LEU A 195 -6.39 -13.75 -7.83
C LEU A 195 -5.63 -14.43 -6.67
N PRO A 196 -5.11 -15.64 -6.84
CA PRO A 196 -4.46 -16.36 -5.76
C PRO A 196 -3.11 -15.72 -5.42
N ALA A 197 -2.73 -15.83 -4.15
CA ALA A 197 -1.37 -15.54 -3.71
C ALA A 197 -0.35 -16.36 -4.53
N ILE A 198 0.85 -15.81 -4.68
CA ILE A 198 1.92 -16.48 -5.41
C ILE A 198 2.38 -17.68 -4.60
N GLU A 199 2.14 -18.86 -5.16
CA GLU A 199 2.53 -20.15 -4.62
C GLU A 199 2.95 -21.06 -5.77
N ASN A 200 4.01 -21.86 -5.57
CA ASN A 200 4.57 -22.66 -6.64
C ASN A 200 3.53 -23.63 -7.22
N ARG A 201 3.42 -23.63 -8.56
CA ARG A 201 2.51 -24.44 -9.39
C ARG A 201 1.02 -24.11 -9.27
N VAL A 202 0.64 -23.04 -8.56
CA VAL A 202 -0.76 -22.61 -8.51
C VAL A 202 -1.16 -21.95 -9.84
N PRO A 203 -2.25 -22.39 -10.50
CA PRO A 203 -2.78 -21.75 -11.69
C PRO A 203 -3.43 -20.40 -11.35
N PHE A 204 -3.27 -19.41 -12.22
CA PHE A 204 -3.82 -18.07 -11.96
C PHE A 204 -4.49 -17.40 -13.17
N VAL A 205 -4.18 -17.85 -14.38
CA VAL A 205 -4.82 -17.35 -15.60
C VAL A 205 -4.83 -18.42 -16.68
N THR A 206 -5.93 -18.48 -17.42
CA THR A 206 -6.07 -19.33 -18.60
C THR A 206 -6.22 -18.46 -19.84
N TYR A 207 -5.32 -18.64 -20.81
CA TYR A 207 -5.44 -18.04 -22.13
C TYR A 207 -6.13 -19.04 -23.06
N ARG A 208 -7.19 -18.59 -23.74
CA ARG A 208 -7.91 -19.34 -24.78
C ARG A 208 -7.88 -18.56 -26.07
N SER A 209 -7.77 -19.24 -27.20
CA SER A 209 -7.85 -18.61 -28.53
C SER A 209 -8.73 -19.42 -29.48
N ALA A 210 -9.33 -18.74 -30.44
CA ALA A 210 -10.02 -19.38 -31.55
C ALA A 210 -9.05 -20.17 -32.45
N GLU A 211 -7.82 -19.68 -32.60
CA GLU A 211 -6.76 -20.32 -33.38
C GLU A 211 -5.86 -21.22 -32.51
N PRO A 212 -5.22 -22.25 -33.10
CA PRO A 212 -4.23 -23.05 -32.38
C PRO A 212 -3.05 -22.21 -31.90
N ILE A 213 -2.69 -22.39 -30.63
CA ILE A 213 -1.50 -21.79 -30.03
C ILE A 213 -0.31 -22.63 -30.49
N LEU A 214 0.61 -22.08 -31.27
CA LEU A 214 1.78 -22.81 -31.74
C LEU A 214 2.85 -22.92 -30.65
N ASP A 215 3.02 -21.87 -29.86
CA ASP A 215 4.05 -21.79 -28.82
C ASP A 215 3.59 -20.97 -27.61
N ALA A 216 4.14 -21.28 -26.44
CA ALA A 216 3.92 -20.56 -25.20
C ALA A 216 5.18 -20.63 -24.34
N GLY A 217 5.79 -19.48 -24.07
CA GLY A 217 6.95 -19.33 -23.20
C GLY A 217 6.61 -18.85 -21.79
N PHE A 218 7.67 -18.69 -21.00
CA PHE A 218 7.57 -18.09 -19.66
C PHE A 218 7.25 -16.61 -19.75
N GLU A 219 6.40 -16.09 -18.86
CA GLU A 219 6.14 -14.65 -18.76
C GLU A 219 6.57 -14.10 -17.40
N ASP A 220 6.96 -12.84 -17.37
CA ASP A 220 7.30 -12.14 -16.13
C ASP A 220 6.05 -11.81 -15.33
N ILE A 221 6.15 -11.94 -14.00
CA ILE A 221 5.07 -11.58 -13.08
C ILE A 221 5.57 -10.46 -12.16
N PRO A 222 4.99 -9.25 -12.22
CA PRO A 222 5.31 -8.19 -11.29
C PRO A 222 4.80 -8.57 -9.89
N LEU A 223 5.57 -8.25 -8.85
CA LEU A 223 5.34 -8.74 -7.48
C LEU A 223 5.06 -7.59 -6.52
N ALA A 224 4.02 -7.75 -5.69
CA ALA A 224 3.72 -6.87 -4.56
C ALA A 224 3.56 -7.68 -3.27
N LEU A 225 3.81 -7.02 -2.13
CA LEU A 225 3.43 -7.55 -0.81
C LEU A 225 2.01 -7.13 -0.49
N ALA A 226 1.20 -8.08 -0.06
CA ALA A 226 -0.18 -7.83 0.32
C ALA A 226 -0.58 -8.58 1.59
N ILE A 227 -1.56 -8.02 2.28
CA ILE A 227 -2.24 -8.69 3.39
C ILE A 227 -3.65 -9.11 2.97
N TRP A 228 -4.11 -10.25 3.48
CA TRP A 228 -5.49 -10.69 3.29
C TRP A 228 -6.39 -10.04 4.34
N PHE A 229 -7.33 -9.19 3.90
CA PHE A 229 -8.27 -8.54 4.80
C PHE A 229 -9.63 -8.37 4.11
N ASP A 230 -10.71 -8.74 4.81
CA ASP A 230 -12.09 -8.66 4.32
C ASP A 230 -12.28 -9.32 2.94
N SER A 231 -11.75 -10.53 2.80
CA SER A 231 -11.81 -11.34 1.57
C SER A 231 -11.11 -10.75 0.35
N GLU A 232 -10.24 -9.77 0.54
CA GLU A 232 -9.47 -9.13 -0.54
C GLU A 232 -7.99 -8.96 -0.16
N TRP A 233 -7.13 -8.90 -1.18
CA TRP A 233 -5.73 -8.52 -1.01
C TRP A 233 -5.60 -7.00 -0.88
N ARG A 234 -4.86 -6.54 0.13
CA ARG A 234 -4.52 -5.13 0.32
C ARG A 234 -3.02 -4.94 0.19
N ASP A 235 -2.62 -4.08 -0.73
CA ASP A 235 -1.22 -3.73 -0.95
C ASP A 235 -0.62 -3.05 0.29
N VAL A 236 0.54 -3.55 0.74
CA VAL A 236 1.21 -3.09 1.97
C VAL A 236 1.80 -1.69 1.81
N GLN A 237 2.23 -1.31 0.61
CA GLN A 237 2.75 0.04 0.35
C GLN A 237 1.63 1.08 0.53
N HIS A 238 0.46 0.85 -0.08
CA HIS A 238 -0.69 1.72 0.09
C HIS A 238 -1.20 1.76 1.53
N LEU A 239 -1.25 0.61 2.21
CA LEU A 239 -1.61 0.56 3.62
C LEU A 239 -0.69 1.42 4.47
N LEU A 240 0.64 1.25 4.35
CA LEU A 240 1.60 1.99 5.17
C LEU A 240 1.57 3.49 4.86
N TRP A 241 1.40 3.88 3.59
CA TRP A 241 1.21 5.28 3.22
C TRP A 241 0.02 5.91 3.94
N ASP A 242 -1.13 5.24 3.91
CA ASP A 242 -2.34 5.78 4.54
C ASP A 242 -2.25 5.76 6.06
N VAL A 243 -1.66 4.73 6.67
CA VAL A 243 -1.44 4.65 8.12
C VAL A 243 -0.53 5.79 8.60
N MET A 244 0.55 6.08 7.87
CA MET A 244 1.47 7.16 8.21
C MET A 244 0.80 8.53 8.11
N GLU A 245 0.07 8.78 7.02
CA GLU A 245 -0.65 10.03 6.80
C GLU A 245 -1.71 10.23 7.89
N PHE A 246 -2.54 9.21 8.14
CA PHE A 246 -3.60 9.23 9.14
C PHE A 246 -3.03 9.48 10.54
N THR A 247 -1.99 8.76 10.92
CA THR A 247 -1.34 8.90 12.22
C THR A 247 -0.76 10.29 12.41
N THR A 248 -0.11 10.82 11.38
CA THR A 248 0.45 12.18 11.39
C THR A 248 -0.66 13.22 11.55
N ARG A 249 -1.75 13.10 10.79
CA ARG A 249 -2.88 14.02 10.82
C ARG A 249 -3.61 14.00 12.15
N ALA A 250 -3.84 12.82 12.71
CA ALA A 250 -4.46 12.65 14.01
C ALA A 250 -3.63 13.30 15.13
N CYS A 251 -2.31 13.07 15.14
CA CYS A 251 -1.41 13.69 16.11
C CYS A 251 -1.37 15.22 15.98
N ALA A 252 -1.36 15.74 14.76
CA ALA A 252 -1.46 17.18 14.50
C ALA A 252 -2.74 17.79 15.07
N ILE A 253 -3.91 17.20 14.78
CA ILE A 253 -5.21 17.63 15.32
C ILE A 253 -5.19 17.67 16.86
N LEU A 254 -4.59 16.65 17.48
CA LEU A 254 -4.51 16.54 18.93
C LEU A 254 -3.56 17.55 19.58
N HIS A 255 -2.53 18.02 18.87
CA HIS A 255 -1.56 18.96 19.41
C HIS A 255 -1.93 20.42 19.16
N ASP A 256 -1.61 20.94 17.98
CA ASP A 256 -1.70 22.35 17.59
C ASP A 256 -2.62 22.60 16.39
N GLY A 257 -3.10 21.53 15.74
CA GLY A 257 -3.90 21.59 14.53
C GLY A 257 -3.11 21.81 13.23
N ASP A 258 -1.77 21.90 13.29
CA ASP A 258 -0.94 22.07 12.10
C ASP A 258 -0.73 20.75 11.36
N ALA A 259 -1.57 20.54 10.34
CA ALA A 259 -1.53 19.34 9.50
C ALA A 259 -0.55 19.44 8.31
N ALA A 260 0.35 20.44 8.25
CA ALA A 260 1.23 20.65 7.10
C ALA A 260 2.07 19.41 6.73
N VAL A 261 2.56 18.68 7.73
CA VAL A 261 3.33 17.44 7.49
C VAL A 261 2.45 16.35 6.88
N ALA A 262 1.24 16.14 7.41
CA ALA A 262 0.29 15.19 6.84
C ALA A 262 -0.11 15.59 5.42
N ASP A 263 -0.22 16.89 5.14
CA ASP A 263 -0.50 17.39 3.79
C ASP A 263 0.64 17.13 2.80
N VAL A 264 1.90 17.24 3.25
CA VAL A 264 3.07 16.86 2.45
C VAL A 264 3.07 15.35 2.15
N MET A 265 2.81 14.51 3.16
CA MET A 265 2.64 13.05 3.00
C MET A 265 1.55 12.73 1.97
N ARG A 266 0.34 13.26 2.19
CA ARG A 266 -0.81 13.06 1.31
C ARG A 266 -0.54 13.48 -0.12
N THR A 267 0.11 14.64 -0.31
CA THR A 267 0.48 15.14 -1.65
C THR A 267 1.44 14.20 -2.34
N TYR A 268 2.46 13.71 -1.63
CA TYR A 268 3.43 12.77 -2.18
C TYR A 268 2.79 11.41 -2.53
N PHE A 269 2.08 10.79 -1.60
CA PHE A 269 1.44 9.48 -1.83
C PHE A 269 0.38 9.54 -2.93
N ARG A 270 -0.34 10.66 -3.06
CA ARG A 270 -1.26 10.88 -4.18
C ARG A 270 -0.52 10.97 -5.51
N ALA A 271 0.57 11.72 -5.58
CA ALA A 271 1.35 11.84 -6.81
C ALA A 271 1.92 10.49 -7.27
N GLU A 272 2.41 9.65 -6.35
CA GLU A 272 2.84 8.28 -6.66
C GLU A 272 1.70 7.43 -7.24
N ARG A 273 0.52 7.44 -6.60
CA ARG A 273 -0.67 6.72 -7.10
C ARG A 273 -1.09 7.19 -8.49
N GLU A 274 -1.11 8.51 -8.72
CA GLU A 274 -1.47 9.08 -10.03
C GLU A 274 -0.43 8.72 -11.10
N GLN A 275 0.86 8.66 -10.74
CA GLN A 275 1.92 8.20 -11.65
C GLN A 275 1.76 6.71 -12.01
N LEU A 276 1.46 5.85 -11.04
CA LEU A 276 1.22 4.42 -11.27
C LEU A 276 -0.01 4.20 -12.14
N ALA A 277 -1.12 4.91 -11.85
CA ALA A 277 -2.33 4.85 -12.67
C ALA A 277 -2.06 5.31 -14.12
N ALA A 278 -1.27 6.37 -14.33
CA ALA A 278 -0.88 6.82 -15.66
C ALA A 278 0.01 5.81 -16.39
N PHE A 279 0.94 5.16 -15.68
CA PHE A 279 1.75 4.08 -16.23
C PHE A 279 0.88 2.88 -16.66
N LYS A 280 -0.03 2.42 -15.79
CA LYS A 280 -0.96 1.33 -16.09
C LYS A 280 -1.84 1.64 -17.29
N ALA A 281 -2.36 2.87 -17.38
CA ALA A 281 -3.13 3.33 -18.52
C ALA A 281 -2.32 3.31 -19.82
N MET A 282 -1.06 3.77 -19.77
CA MET A 282 -0.14 3.71 -20.92
C MET A 282 0.08 2.28 -21.40
N MET A 283 0.37 1.35 -20.50
CA MET A 283 0.59 -0.06 -20.86
C MET A 283 -0.69 -0.69 -21.42
N THR A 284 -1.84 -0.49 -20.79
CA THR A 284 -3.13 -1.05 -21.23
C THR A 284 -3.52 -0.53 -22.63
N GLN A 285 -3.34 0.77 -22.88
CA GLN A 285 -3.62 1.37 -24.18
C GLN A 285 -2.66 0.86 -25.25
N ALA A 286 -1.36 0.76 -24.93
CA ALA A 286 -0.36 0.22 -25.83
C ALA A 286 -0.73 -1.20 -26.29
N THR A 287 -1.09 -2.05 -25.33
CA THR A 287 -1.55 -3.42 -25.52
C THR A 287 -2.78 -3.50 -26.42
N SER A 288 -3.82 -2.70 -26.18
CA SER A 288 -5.02 -2.68 -27.04
C SER A 288 -4.77 -2.26 -28.49
N ARG A 289 -3.66 -1.55 -28.75
CA ARG A 289 -3.26 -1.06 -30.08
C ARG A 289 -2.20 -1.92 -30.74
N GLY A 290 -1.79 -3.04 -30.12
CA GLY A 290 -0.72 -3.90 -30.64
C GLY A 290 0.64 -3.21 -30.67
N SER A 291 0.88 -2.26 -29.77
CA SER A 291 2.12 -1.48 -29.69
C SER A 291 2.80 -1.68 -28.33
N ALA A 292 4.11 -1.45 -28.28
CA ALA A 292 4.86 -1.56 -27.02
C ALA A 292 4.55 -0.40 -26.04
N ILE A 293 4.28 0.81 -26.56
CA ILE A 293 3.99 2.02 -25.78
C ILE A 293 2.98 2.88 -26.53
N ASP A 294 2.00 3.44 -25.82
CA ASP A 294 1.12 4.48 -26.33
C ASP A 294 1.76 5.87 -26.14
N LYS A 295 2.12 6.54 -27.23
CA LYS A 295 2.83 7.84 -27.18
C LYS A 295 2.03 8.97 -26.52
N ALA A 296 0.70 8.94 -26.60
CA ALA A 296 -0.13 9.98 -26.00
C ALA A 296 -0.21 9.78 -24.48
N ALA A 297 -0.41 8.53 -24.03
CA ALA A 297 -0.38 8.18 -22.63
C ALA A 297 1.03 8.31 -22.01
N GLU A 298 2.09 8.09 -22.80
CA GLU A 298 3.48 8.30 -22.37
C GLU A 298 3.75 9.75 -21.97
N ALA A 299 3.17 10.73 -22.67
CA ALA A 299 3.31 12.14 -22.33
C ALA A 299 2.68 12.47 -20.96
N GLU A 300 1.49 11.92 -20.68
CA GLU A 300 0.84 12.08 -19.38
C GLU A 300 1.64 11.38 -18.27
N TRP A 301 2.12 10.16 -18.50
CA TRP A 301 2.98 9.46 -17.54
C TRP A 301 4.25 10.27 -17.22
N LYS A 302 4.95 10.81 -18.22
CA LYS A 302 6.13 11.66 -18.03
C LYS A 302 5.81 12.93 -17.24
N LYS A 303 4.65 13.54 -17.46
CA LYS A 303 4.16 14.67 -16.67
C LYS A 303 3.97 14.27 -15.19
N ARG A 304 3.33 13.13 -14.92
CA ARG A 304 3.16 12.62 -13.55
C ARG A 304 4.48 12.31 -12.86
N VAL A 305 5.46 11.75 -13.58
CA VAL A 305 6.82 11.55 -13.05
C VAL A 305 7.45 12.87 -12.56
N ALA A 306 7.26 13.97 -13.30
CA ALA A 306 7.77 15.27 -12.89
C ALA A 306 7.04 15.82 -11.64
N GLU A 307 5.72 15.66 -11.56
CA GLU A 307 4.90 16.05 -10.41
C GLU A 307 5.30 15.27 -9.15
N THR A 308 5.49 13.96 -9.27
CA THR A 308 5.96 13.09 -8.18
C THR A 308 7.35 13.49 -7.70
N ARG A 309 8.29 13.78 -8.60
CA ARG A 309 9.63 14.28 -8.21
C ARG A 309 9.53 15.60 -7.43
N ALA A 310 8.66 16.51 -7.84
CA ALA A 310 8.45 17.77 -7.13
C ALA A 310 7.78 17.57 -5.75
N ALA A 311 6.91 16.57 -5.60
CA ALA A 311 6.33 16.19 -4.31
C ALA A 311 7.37 15.50 -3.41
N ALA A 312 8.18 14.60 -3.96
CA ALA A 312 9.27 13.90 -3.26
C ALA A 312 10.33 14.88 -2.73
N ALA A 313 10.70 15.91 -3.49
CA ALA A 313 11.65 16.93 -3.03
C ALA A 313 11.10 17.72 -1.81
N ARG A 314 9.79 17.99 -1.78
CA ARG A 314 9.13 18.62 -0.62
C ARG A 314 9.10 17.68 0.58
N PHE A 315 8.86 16.39 0.33
CA PHE A 315 8.88 15.34 1.34
C PHE A 315 10.28 15.17 1.96
N GLU A 316 11.31 15.08 1.12
CA GLU A 316 12.71 14.92 1.53
C GLU A 316 13.19 16.09 2.40
N LYS A 317 12.79 17.33 2.06
CA LYS A 317 13.08 18.51 2.88
C LYS A 317 12.56 18.37 4.32
N TRP A 318 11.46 17.64 4.51
CA TRP A 318 10.91 17.36 5.83
C TRP A 318 11.56 16.13 6.49
N HIS A 319 11.66 15.01 5.77
CA HIS A 319 12.09 13.72 6.32
C HIS A 319 13.62 13.59 6.47
N GLY A 320 14.41 14.38 5.73
CA GLY A 320 15.86 14.28 5.68
C GLY A 320 16.38 13.09 4.85
N SER A 321 15.50 12.40 4.12
CA SER A 321 15.86 11.33 3.17
C SER A 321 14.77 11.18 2.10
N PRO A 322 15.14 10.78 0.88
CA PRO A 322 14.17 10.56 -0.18
C PRO A 322 13.25 9.38 0.17
N PRO A 323 11.95 9.48 -0.12
CA PRO A 323 11.03 8.37 0.08
C PRO A 323 11.38 7.19 -0.86
N PRO A 324 11.10 5.93 -0.47
CA PRO A 324 11.23 4.77 -1.33
C PRO A 324 10.19 4.87 -2.45
N GLY A 325 10.58 4.50 -3.67
CA GLY A 325 9.69 4.59 -4.83
C GLY A 325 10.12 5.62 -5.87
N GLN A 326 11.42 5.74 -6.20
CA GLN A 326 11.77 6.34 -7.50
C GLN A 326 11.20 5.45 -8.63
N GLY A 327 9.97 5.78 -9.00
CA GLY A 327 9.01 4.91 -9.65
C GLY A 327 9.42 4.44 -11.04
N ALA A 328 8.81 3.32 -11.43
CA ALA A 328 8.92 2.62 -12.72
C ALA A 328 10.32 2.16 -13.15
N ALA A 329 11.39 2.92 -12.92
CA ALA A 329 12.78 2.51 -13.19
C ALA A 329 13.27 1.42 -12.21
N ALA A 330 12.75 1.39 -10.98
CA ALA A 330 13.08 0.35 -10.00
C ALA A 330 12.38 -1.00 -10.28
N HIS A 331 11.19 -0.97 -10.90
CA HIS A 331 10.41 -2.16 -11.27
C HIS A 331 10.71 -2.64 -12.70
N GLY A 332 11.13 -1.75 -13.60
CA GLY A 332 11.54 -2.09 -14.98
C GLY A 332 12.97 -2.62 -15.12
N GLY A 333 13.77 -2.62 -14.04
CA GLY A 333 15.19 -3.00 -14.08
C GLY A 333 15.47 -4.51 -14.22
N SER A 334 14.43 -5.35 -14.31
CA SER A 334 14.56 -6.79 -14.58
C SER A 334 13.85 -7.25 -15.85
N ALA A 335 12.88 -6.50 -16.39
CA ALA A 335 11.97 -6.98 -17.42
C ALA A 335 12.25 -6.44 -18.84
N PHE A 336 13.33 -5.68 -19.03
CA PHE A 336 13.76 -5.23 -20.36
C PHE A 336 15.29 -5.29 -20.47
N ARG A 337 15.84 -6.50 -20.40
CA ARG A 337 17.04 -6.79 -21.19
C ARG A 337 16.52 -7.35 -22.52
N PRO A 338 16.50 -6.58 -23.62
CA PRO A 338 16.50 -7.25 -24.91
C PRO A 338 17.72 -8.16 -24.89
N ASN A 339 17.55 -9.43 -25.28
CA ASN A 339 18.65 -10.36 -25.47
C ASN A 339 19.75 -9.63 -26.26
N GLU A 340 20.82 -9.25 -25.58
CA GLU A 340 22.12 -9.14 -26.23
C GLU A 340 22.53 -10.60 -26.46
N GLY A 341 22.51 -10.98 -27.73
CA GLY A 341 22.93 -12.30 -28.18
C GLY A 341 24.42 -12.55 -28.02
#